data_AF-A0A0A0UCI2-F1
#
_entry.id   AF-A0A0A0UCI2-F1
#
_cell.length_a   1.000
_cell.length_b   1.000
_cell.length_c   1.000
_cell.angle_alpha   90.00
_cell.angle_beta   90.00
_cell.angle_gamma   90.00
#
_symmetry.space_group_name_H-M   'P 1'
#
loop_
_entity.id
_entity.type
_entity.pdbx_description
1 polymer ?
#
loop_
_entity_poly.entity_id
_entity_poly.type
_entity_poly.pdbx_seq_one_letter_code
_entity_poly.pdbx_strand_id
1 'polypeptide(L)'
;MGIGKRDHIRTLCHQSSISKQFQQQFGCLPNENDVNKIYNRFMPLQIEKVGEYSALIPGALDSINTLRKLGLKIGSTSGYPKEVMDKLVPFAASAGYSPDCVIASDEVPKGRPSPAQSLANVIALSLDDVAACVKVDDT
;
A
#
# COMPACT_ATOMS: atom_id res chain seq x y z
N MET A 1 2.82 0.47 7.34
CA MET A 1 3.33 -0.92 7.23
C MET A 1 3.16 -1.36 5.79
N GLY A 2 4.17 -1.16 4.94
CA GLY A 2 4.05 -1.38 3.49
C GLY A 2 4.30 -2.82 3.01
N ILE A 3 4.30 -3.79 3.92
CA ILE A 3 4.30 -5.22 3.58
C ILE A 3 2.96 -5.54 2.92
N GLY A 4 2.97 -6.32 1.82
CA GLY A 4 1.75 -6.74 1.15
C GLY A 4 0.78 -7.41 2.14
N LYS A 5 -0.52 -7.16 2.01
CA LYS A 5 -1.52 -7.63 3.01
C LYS A 5 -1.45 -9.13 3.28
N ARG A 6 -1.16 -9.94 2.25
CA ARG A 6 -0.97 -11.38 2.39
C ARG A 6 0.21 -11.74 3.30
N ASP A 7 1.34 -11.07 3.11
CA ASP A 7 2.53 -11.27 3.93
C ASP A 7 2.27 -10.80 5.37
N HIS A 8 1.52 -9.71 5.55
CA HIS A 8 1.13 -9.25 6.88
C HIS A 8 0.20 -10.26 7.59
N ILE A 9 -0.80 -10.82 6.89
CA ILE A 9 -1.64 -11.90 7.43
C ILE A 9 -0.77 -13.10 7.82
N ARG A 10 0.18 -13.50 6.97
CA ARG A 10 1.12 -14.58 7.27
C ARG A 10 1.93 -14.29 8.54
N THR A 11 2.48 -13.08 8.67
CA THR A 11 3.22 -12.66 9.87
C THR A 11 2.35 -12.76 11.12
N LEU A 12 1.09 -12.32 11.06
CA LEU A 12 0.14 -12.44 12.18
C LEU A 12 -0.14 -13.90 12.51
N CYS A 13 -0.38 -14.76 11.51
CA CYS A 13 -0.59 -16.19 11.71
C CYS A 13 0.60 -16.89 12.39
N HIS A 14 1.82 -16.39 12.23
CA HIS A 14 3.01 -16.92 12.90
C HIS A 14 3.27 -16.36 14.31
N GLN A 15 2.54 -15.34 14.75
CA GLN A 15 2.64 -14.88 16.14
C GLN A 15 2.13 -15.95 17.10
N SER A 16 2.90 -16.25 18.15
CA SER A 16 2.63 -17.39 19.03
C SER A 16 1.26 -17.34 19.71
N SER A 17 0.76 -16.14 20.06
CA SER A 17 -0.56 -15.96 20.65
C SER A 17 -1.69 -16.26 19.66
N ILE A 18 -1.57 -15.80 18.42
CA ILE A 18 -2.56 -15.99 17.35
C ILE A 18 -2.58 -17.44 16.89
N SER A 19 -1.39 -18.03 16.68
CA SER A 19 -1.25 -19.43 16.25
C SER A 19 -1.86 -20.41 17.27
N LYS A 20 -1.68 -20.17 18.58
CA LYS A 20 -2.32 -20.95 19.64
C LYS A 20 -3.84 -20.84 19.64
N GLN A 21 -4.38 -19.63 19.48
CA GLN A 21 -5.83 -19.42 19.39
C GLN A 21 -6.42 -20.09 18.16
N PHE A 22 -5.74 -20.02 17.02
CA PHE A 22 -6.16 -20.70 15.79
C PHE A 22 -6.18 -22.22 16.00
N GLN A 23 -5.15 -22.80 16.61
CA GLN A 23 -5.11 -24.23 16.92
C GLN A 23 -6.22 -24.66 17.88
N GLN A 24 -6.53 -23.85 18.91
CA GLN A 24 -7.62 -24.14 19.83
C GLN A 24 -8.99 -24.15 19.14
N GLN A 25 -9.20 -23.26 18.17
CA GLN A 25 -10.48 -23.14 17.46
C GLN A 25 -10.64 -24.15 16.31
N PHE A 26 -9.57 -24.43 15.56
CA PHE A 26 -9.63 -25.21 14.31
C PHE A 26 -8.89 -26.56 14.37
N GLY A 27 -8.19 -26.85 15.48
CA GLY A 27 -7.48 -28.11 15.68
C GLY A 27 -6.14 -28.24 14.93
N CYS A 28 -5.73 -27.23 14.17
CA CYS A 28 -4.48 -27.23 13.40
C CYS A 28 -3.75 -25.88 13.49
N LEU A 29 -2.45 -25.86 13.17
CA LEU A 29 -1.72 -24.60 13.01
C LEU A 29 -2.11 -23.94 11.67
N PRO A 30 -2.13 -22.59 11.58
CA PRO A 30 -2.37 -21.91 10.31
C PRO A 30 -1.35 -22.33 9.25
N ASN A 31 -1.81 -22.57 8.03
CA ASN A 31 -0.96 -22.83 6.87
C ASN A 31 -1.22 -21.82 5.74
N GLU A 32 -0.53 -21.96 4.60
CA GLU A 32 -0.68 -21.05 3.46
C GLU A 32 -2.10 -21.02 2.86
N ASN A 33 -2.85 -22.13 2.94
CA ASN A 33 -4.23 -22.15 2.47
C ASN A 33 -5.13 -21.29 3.37
N ASP A 34 -4.89 -21.29 4.68
CA ASP A 34 -5.63 -20.46 5.62
C ASP A 34 -5.31 -18.98 5.43
N VAL A 35 -4.03 -18.64 5.20
CA VAL A 35 -3.60 -17.28 4.82
C VAL A 35 -4.35 -16.81 3.57
N ASN A 36 -4.45 -17.66 2.55
CA ASN A 36 -5.19 -17.35 1.31
C ASN A 36 -6.69 -17.14 1.56
N LYS A 37 -7.32 -17.99 2.36
CA LYS A 37 -8.75 -17.85 2.70
C LYS A 37 -9.01 -16.53 3.45
N ILE A 38 -8.18 -16.21 4.44
CA ILE A 38 -8.26 -14.95 5.19
C ILE A 38 -8.07 -13.77 4.25
N TYR A 39 -7.05 -13.81 3.39
CA TYR A 39 -6.79 -12.77 2.40
C TYR A 39 -8.00 -12.55 1.48
N ASN A 40 -8.51 -13.62 0.86
CA ASN A 40 -9.67 -13.53 -0.05
C ASN A 40 -10.94 -13.03 0.64
N ARG A 41 -11.11 -13.34 1.94
CA ARG A 41 -12.23 -12.82 2.73
C ARG A 41 -12.04 -11.35 3.11
N PHE A 42 -10.81 -10.94 3.37
CA PHE A 42 -10.45 -9.60 3.81
C PHE A 42 -10.47 -8.57 2.68
N MET A 43 -10.06 -8.95 1.47
CA MET A 43 -9.93 -8.04 0.34
C MET A 43 -11.22 -7.28 0.00
N PRO A 44 -12.40 -7.92 -0.13
CA PRO A 44 -13.65 -7.19 -0.39
C PRO A 44 -14.00 -6.20 0.73
N LEU A 45 -13.78 -6.59 2.00
CA LEU A 45 -14.04 -5.74 3.16
C LEU A 45 -13.12 -4.53 3.19
N GLN A 46 -11.86 -4.71 2.79
CA GLN A 46 -10.91 -3.63 2.67
C GLN A 46 -11.31 -2.65 1.55
N ILE A 47 -11.73 -3.16 0.40
CA ILE A 47 -12.18 -2.33 -0.73
C ILE A 47 -13.41 -1.50 -0.33
N GLU A 48 -14.37 -2.11 0.36
CA GLU A 48 -15.56 -1.40 0.84
C GLU A 48 -15.19 -0.25 1.78
N LYS A 49 -14.23 -0.47 2.67
CA LYS A 49 -13.81 0.53 3.67
C LYS A 49 -12.77 1.53 3.16
N VAL A 50 -12.03 1.24 2.09
CA VAL A 50 -10.96 2.14 1.64
C VAL A 50 -11.49 3.51 1.22
N GLY A 51 -12.70 3.58 0.64
CA GLY A 51 -13.35 4.85 0.29
C GLY A 51 -13.82 5.63 1.52
N GLU A 52 -14.24 4.96 2.59
CA GLU A 52 -14.66 5.63 3.84
C GLU A 52 -13.49 6.34 4.53
N TYR A 53 -12.27 5.79 4.40
CA TYR A 53 -11.06 6.32 5.02
C TYR A 53 -10.11 6.99 4.02
N SER A 54 -10.61 7.49 2.89
CA SER A 54 -9.79 8.13 1.84
C SER A 54 -9.67 9.66 1.97
N ALA A 55 -10.16 10.25 3.08
CA ALA A 55 -10.06 11.69 3.29
C ALA A 55 -8.59 12.14 3.34
N LEU A 56 -8.28 13.25 2.66
CA LEU A 56 -6.94 13.81 2.67
C LEU A 56 -6.58 14.33 4.05
N ILE A 57 -5.34 14.09 4.45
CA ILE A 57 -4.78 14.65 5.69
C ILE A 57 -4.75 16.19 5.55
N PRO A 58 -5.17 16.95 6.58
CA PRO A 58 -5.13 18.41 6.54
C PRO A 58 -3.75 18.95 6.13
N GLY A 59 -3.72 19.87 5.17
CA GLY A 59 -2.47 20.46 4.64
C GLY A 59 -1.71 19.60 3.62
N ALA A 60 -2.08 18.34 3.41
CA ALA A 60 -1.41 17.48 2.44
C ALA A 60 -1.57 18.03 1.00
N LEU A 61 -2.78 18.45 0.63
CA LEU A 61 -3.03 18.99 -0.71
C LEU A 61 -2.28 20.30 -0.97
N ASP A 62 -2.22 21.20 0.03
CA ASP A 62 -1.46 22.45 -0.07
C ASP A 62 0.04 22.19 -0.25
N SER A 63 0.56 21.18 0.44
CA SER A 63 1.95 20.76 0.32
C SER A 63 2.23 20.23 -1.09
N ILE A 64 1.39 19.34 -1.61
CA ILE A 64 1.49 18.82 -2.99
C ILE A 64 1.42 19.94 -4.02
N ASN A 65 0.48 20.89 -3.85
CA ASN A 65 0.34 22.04 -4.75
C ASN A 65 1.59 22.93 -4.74
N THR A 66 2.21 23.12 -3.58
CA THR A 66 3.46 23.88 -3.45
C THR A 66 4.61 23.18 -4.16
N LEU A 67 4.76 21.87 -3.98
CA LEU A 67 5.79 21.07 -4.66
C LEU A 67 5.60 21.10 -6.18
N ARG A 68 4.36 21.01 -6.68
CA ARG A 68 4.06 21.14 -8.11
C ARG A 68 4.43 22.51 -8.67
N LYS A 69 4.19 23.60 -7.94
CA LYS A 69 4.61 24.96 -8.34
C LYS A 69 6.13 25.12 -8.45
N LEU A 70 6.89 24.32 -7.70
CA LEU A 70 8.35 24.26 -7.80
C LEU A 70 8.84 23.35 -8.95
N GLY A 71 7.94 22.77 -9.74
CA GLY A 71 8.28 21.88 -10.85
C GLY A 71 8.62 20.45 -10.44
N LEU A 72 8.30 20.04 -9.20
CA LEU A 72 8.57 18.68 -8.74
C LEU A 72 7.51 17.70 -9.23
N LYS A 73 7.96 16.50 -9.64
CA LYS A 73 7.10 15.36 -9.95
C LYS A 73 6.65 14.67 -8.66
N ILE A 74 5.43 14.16 -8.64
CA ILE A 74 4.79 13.54 -7.48
C ILE A 74 4.54 12.06 -7.76
N GLY A 75 5.37 11.19 -7.17
CA GLY A 75 5.16 9.74 -7.19
C GLY A 75 4.50 9.24 -5.90
N SER A 76 3.86 8.07 -5.97
CA SER A 76 3.28 7.40 -4.81
C SER A 76 3.56 5.90 -4.84
N THR A 77 3.75 5.33 -3.64
CA THR A 77 3.83 3.88 -3.44
C THR A 77 2.85 3.48 -2.34
N SER A 78 2.25 2.30 -2.47
CA SER A 78 1.29 1.80 -1.47
C SER A 78 1.53 0.34 -1.12
N GLY A 79 1.26 -0.03 0.14
CA GLY A 79 1.19 -1.43 0.56
C GLY A 79 -0.12 -2.12 0.11
N TYR A 80 -1.05 -1.37 -0.48
CA TYR A 80 -2.25 -1.92 -1.10
C TYR A 80 -1.95 -2.53 -2.47
N PRO A 81 -2.59 -3.65 -2.82
CA PRO A 81 -2.52 -4.21 -4.16
C PRO A 81 -3.30 -3.33 -5.15
N LYS A 82 -3.04 -3.55 -6.44
CA LYS A 82 -3.61 -2.77 -7.54
C LYS A 82 -5.12 -2.69 -7.46
N GLU A 83 -5.79 -3.80 -7.17
CA GLU A 83 -7.26 -3.84 -7.06
C GLU A 83 -7.84 -2.84 -6.04
N VAL A 84 -7.14 -2.62 -4.92
CA VAL A 84 -7.54 -1.62 -3.90
C VAL A 84 -7.17 -0.22 -4.36
N MET A 85 -5.99 -0.04 -4.97
CA MET A 85 -5.55 1.25 -5.50
C MET A 85 -6.45 1.76 -6.63
N ASP A 86 -6.93 0.88 -7.51
CA ASP A 86 -7.85 1.22 -8.60
C ASP A 86 -9.19 1.77 -8.09
N LYS A 87 -9.55 1.47 -6.83
CA LYS A 87 -10.72 2.06 -6.14
C LYS A 87 -10.36 3.35 -5.40
N LEU A 88 -9.21 3.38 -4.72
CA LEU A 88 -8.77 4.53 -3.92
C LEU A 88 -8.36 5.74 -4.77
N VAL A 89 -7.67 5.53 -5.89
CA VAL A 89 -7.13 6.61 -6.74
C VAL A 89 -8.24 7.53 -7.26
N PRO A 90 -9.38 7.05 -7.78
CA PRO A 90 -10.51 7.92 -8.14
C PRO A 90 -11.05 8.76 -6.97
N PHE A 91 -11.15 8.20 -5.76
CA PHE A 91 -11.61 8.96 -4.59
C PHE A 91 -10.61 10.07 -4.22
N ALA A 92 -9.32 9.75 -4.19
CA ALA A 92 -8.26 10.73 -3.94
C ALA A 92 -8.26 11.85 -4.99
N ALA A 93 -8.43 11.50 -6.27
CA ALA A 93 -8.53 12.45 -7.36
C ALA A 93 -9.76 13.36 -7.23
N SER A 94 -10.92 12.81 -6.83
CA SER A 94 -12.13 13.60 -6.57
C SER A 94 -11.97 14.58 -5.40
N ALA A 95 -11.06 14.28 -4.46
CA ALA A 95 -10.65 15.15 -3.36
C ALA A 95 -9.51 16.12 -3.74
N GLY A 96 -9.06 16.13 -5.00
CA GLY A 96 -8.03 17.03 -5.53
C GLY A 96 -6.61 16.49 -5.51
N TYR A 97 -6.36 15.29 -4.96
CA TYR A 97 -5.03 14.67 -4.96
C TYR A 97 -4.87 13.68 -6.10
N SER A 98 -4.05 14.04 -7.09
CA SER A 98 -3.67 13.17 -8.21
C SER A 98 -2.14 13.18 -8.35
N PRO A 99 -1.42 12.15 -7.90
CA PRO A 99 0.01 12.00 -8.18
C PRO A 99 0.25 11.70 -9.68
N ASP A 100 1.47 11.93 -10.15
CA ASP A 100 1.89 11.68 -11.54
C ASP A 100 2.12 10.18 -11.80
N CYS A 101 2.48 9.42 -10.76
CA CYS A 101 2.65 7.97 -10.81
C CYS A 101 2.21 7.33 -9.50
N VAL A 102 1.57 6.16 -9.59
CA VAL A 102 1.16 5.33 -8.45
C VAL A 102 1.65 3.93 -8.71
N ILE A 103 2.38 3.35 -7.76
CA ILE A 103 2.84 1.96 -7.81
C ILE A 103 2.28 1.18 -6.62
N ALA A 104 1.39 0.24 -6.88
CA ALA A 104 0.82 -0.69 -5.91
C ALA A 104 1.84 -1.78 -5.50
N SER A 105 1.50 -2.55 -4.45
CA SER A 105 2.42 -3.53 -3.87
C SER A 105 2.71 -4.73 -4.77
N ASP A 106 1.76 -5.10 -5.62
CA ASP A 106 1.78 -6.27 -6.51
C ASP A 106 2.15 -5.92 -7.97
N GLU A 107 2.45 -4.65 -8.25
CA GLU A 107 2.99 -4.20 -9.54
C GLU A 107 4.51 -4.34 -9.63
N VAL A 108 5.16 -4.82 -8.56
CA VAL A 108 6.60 -5.07 -8.50
C VAL A 108 6.90 -6.44 -7.88
N PRO A 109 8.09 -7.04 -8.17
CA PRO A 109 8.41 -8.37 -7.65
C PRO A 109 8.46 -8.49 -6.12
N LYS A 110 8.81 -7.40 -5.43
CA LYS A 110 8.88 -7.32 -3.97
C LYS A 110 8.41 -5.95 -3.49
N GLY A 111 7.31 -5.91 -2.76
CA GLY A 111 6.84 -4.71 -2.04
C GLY A 111 7.74 -4.35 -0.84
N ARG A 112 7.33 -3.38 -0.01
CA ARG A 112 8.17 -2.92 1.13
C ARG A 112 8.51 -4.09 2.07
N PRO A 113 9.73 -4.14 2.65
CA PRO A 113 10.75 -3.08 2.72
C PRO A 113 11.65 -2.96 1.48
N SER A 114 11.44 -3.74 0.42
CA SER A 114 12.19 -3.59 -0.84
C SER A 114 12.03 -2.18 -1.44
N PRO A 115 13.05 -1.62 -2.11
CA PRO A 115 12.95 -0.33 -2.77
C PRO A 115 12.19 -0.37 -4.10
N ALA A 116 11.75 -1.56 -4.56
CA ALA A 116 11.26 -1.76 -5.93
C ALA A 116 10.12 -0.82 -6.34
N GLN A 117 9.16 -0.52 -5.45
CA GLN A 117 8.07 0.41 -5.77
C GLN A 117 8.55 1.86 -5.97
N SER A 118 9.55 2.28 -5.18
CA SER A 118 10.14 3.62 -5.31
C SER A 118 10.98 3.71 -6.60
N LEU A 119 11.76 2.66 -6.91
CA LEU A 119 12.53 2.60 -8.15
C LEU A 119 11.62 2.53 -9.39
N ALA A 120 10.48 1.86 -9.30
CA ALA A 120 9.47 1.87 -10.36
C ALA A 120 8.93 3.28 -10.63
N ASN A 121 8.71 4.10 -9.58
CA ASN A 121 8.36 5.51 -9.75
C ASN A 121 9.48 6.30 -10.44
N VAL A 122 10.74 6.12 -10.05
CA VAL A 122 11.90 6.79 -10.68
C VAL A 122 11.93 6.51 -12.19
N ILE A 123 11.74 5.24 -12.58
CA ILE A 123 11.70 4.83 -13.98
C ILE A 123 10.48 5.45 -14.69
N ALA A 124 9.28 5.30 -14.13
CA ALA A 124 8.03 5.77 -14.73
C ALA A 124 7.99 7.29 -14.90
N LEU A 125 8.59 8.02 -13.95
CA LEU A 125 8.71 9.47 -13.99
C LEU A 125 9.93 9.95 -14.77
N SER A 126 10.76 9.06 -15.32
CA SER A 126 11.98 9.38 -16.06
C SER A 126 12.88 10.34 -15.28
N LEU A 127 13.26 9.93 -14.06
CA LEU A 127 14.20 10.65 -13.21
C LEU A 127 15.58 10.00 -13.32
N ASP A 128 16.61 10.84 -13.51
CA ASP A 128 17.98 10.35 -13.75
C ASP A 128 18.81 10.17 -12.47
N ASP A 129 18.41 10.83 -11.37
CA ASP A 129 19.13 10.79 -10.09
C ASP A 129 18.21 10.33 -8.95
N VAL A 130 18.47 9.13 -8.44
CA VAL A 130 17.77 8.56 -7.28
C VAL A 130 18.03 9.40 -6.02
N ALA A 131 19.21 9.98 -5.87
CA ALA A 131 19.57 10.79 -4.70
C ALA A 131 18.82 12.14 -4.66
N ALA A 132 18.31 12.60 -5.81
CA ALA A 132 17.45 13.78 -5.90
C ALA A 132 15.99 13.50 -5.49
N CYS A 133 15.63 12.25 -5.21
CA CYS A 133 14.28 11.86 -4.82
C CYS A 133 14.10 11.91 -3.30
N VAL A 134 12.98 12.46 -2.83
CA VAL A 134 12.58 12.43 -1.42
C VAL A 134 11.47 11.40 -1.22
N LYS A 135 11.68 10.43 -0.33
CA LYS A 135 10.65 9.46 0.08
C LYS A 135 10.09 9.85 1.44
N VAL A 136 8.79 10.08 1.50
CA VAL A 136 8.03 10.30 2.74
C VAL A 136 7.23 9.03 3.05
N ASP A 137 7.28 8.54 4.29
CA ASP A 137 6.53 7.36 4.77
C ASP A 137 6.16 7.58 6.24
N ASP A 138 5.04 7.01 6.68
CA ASP A 138 4.52 7.10 8.05
C ASP A 138 4.85 5.88 8.91
N THR A 139 5.57 4.89 8.36
CA THR A 139 5.91 3.62 9.03
C THR A 139 7.34 3.18 8.85
#